data_AF-A0A7V2RLW5-F1
#
_entry.id   AF-A0A7V2RLW5-F1
#
_cell.length_a   1.000
_cell.length_b   1.000
_cell.length_c   1.000
_cell.angle_alpha   90.00
_cell.angle_beta   90.00
_cell.angle_gamma   90.00
#
_symmetry.space_group_name_H-M   'P 1'
#
loop_
_entity.id
_entity.type
_entity.pdbx_description
1 polymer ?
#
loop_
_entity_poly.entity_id
_entity_poly.type
_entity_poly.pdbx_seq_one_letter_code
_entity_poly.pdbx_strand_id
1 'polypeptide(L)'
;MDNPLQNIEQTFEVNLPQQDSLDDYLDEVLPTIRQWSEDLREMKFFVMDGGKPWLEIRDDPGFMEQVLHFFNEGGEYLQSVDGNVSRGKWRLLDQTNKIIIEQGGGGGGRGGGSAAKSELYELAFLNAGFFILKKHGDQGRKKKRKYLFMGYEPVVKGLKWLDCVELLFNEYRNQWGSFQWAVVAAVVLVLALLLYSLF
;
A
#
# COMPACT_ATOMS: atom_id res chain seq x y z
N MET A 1 1.44 -12.67 42.60
CA MET A 1 2.71 -12.23 41.97
C MET A 1 2.44 -12.28 40.48
N ASP A 2 2.08 -11.13 39.93
CA ASP A 2 1.66 -11.02 38.54
C ASP A 2 2.88 -11.19 37.64
N ASN A 3 2.80 -12.13 36.72
CA ASN A 3 3.91 -12.50 35.86
C ASN A 3 4.05 -11.41 34.79
N PRO A 4 5.17 -10.65 34.72
CA PRO A 4 5.32 -9.52 33.80
C PRO A 4 5.26 -9.92 32.32
N LEU A 5 5.31 -11.23 32.01
CA LEU A 5 5.17 -11.77 30.67
C LEU A 5 3.71 -11.83 30.17
N GLN A 6 2.71 -11.88 31.07
CA GLN A 6 1.29 -11.93 30.65
C GLN A 6 0.77 -10.58 30.13
N ASN A 7 1.37 -9.47 30.55
CA ASN A 7 1.03 -8.13 30.05
C ASN A 7 1.67 -7.81 28.68
N ILE A 8 2.63 -8.62 28.21
CA ILE A 8 3.24 -8.44 26.89
C ILE A 8 2.33 -9.03 25.81
N GLU A 9 1.61 -10.12 26.11
CA GLU A 9 0.66 -10.75 25.18
C GLU A 9 -0.58 -9.88 24.91
N GLN A 10 -0.99 -9.03 25.85
CA GLN A 10 -2.11 -8.08 25.67
C GLN A 10 -1.79 -6.87 24.78
N THR A 11 -0.53 -6.68 24.36
CA THR A 11 -0.19 -5.63 23.38
C THR A 11 -0.44 -6.11 21.93
N PHE A 12 -0.77 -7.40 21.76
CA PHE A 12 -0.94 -8.06 20.47
C PHE A 12 -2.40 -8.38 20.09
N GLU A 13 -3.38 -8.18 20.98
CA GLU A 13 -4.79 -8.22 20.59
C GLU A 13 -5.18 -6.89 19.96
N VAL A 14 -4.93 -6.78 18.67
CA VAL A 14 -5.54 -5.73 17.88
C VAL A 14 -7.04 -6.04 17.87
N ASN A 15 -7.81 -5.33 18.70
CA ASN A 15 -9.23 -5.15 18.47
C ASN A 15 -9.37 -4.24 17.25
N LEU A 16 -8.93 -4.74 16.08
CA LEU A 16 -9.29 -4.10 14.84
C LEU A 16 -10.82 -4.15 14.80
N PRO A 17 -11.49 -3.02 14.56
CA PRO A 17 -12.93 -3.03 14.43
C PRO A 17 -13.29 -4.04 13.35
N GLN A 18 -14.23 -4.94 13.67
CA GLN A 18 -14.74 -5.90 12.71
C GLN A 18 -15.47 -5.11 11.63
N GLN A 19 -14.78 -4.80 10.53
CA GLN A 19 -15.39 -4.19 9.35
C GLN A 19 -15.83 -5.29 8.39
N ASP A 20 -16.96 -5.06 7.73
CA ASP A 20 -17.58 -6.03 6.82
C ASP A 20 -16.89 -6.08 5.44
N SER A 21 -16.04 -5.09 5.12
CA SER A 21 -15.35 -4.99 3.83
C SER A 21 -13.94 -4.43 3.96
N LEU A 22 -13.08 -4.76 2.99
CA LEU A 22 -11.73 -4.23 2.87
C LEU A 22 -11.73 -2.71 2.68
N ASP A 23 -12.66 -2.18 1.89
CA ASP A 23 -12.76 -0.74 1.63
C ASP A 23 -13.05 0.05 2.92
N ASP A 24 -13.94 -0.45 3.78
CA ASP A 24 -14.29 0.20 5.04
C ASP A 24 -13.13 0.14 6.04
N TYR A 25 -12.43 -0.99 6.06
CA TYR A 25 -11.22 -1.16 6.86
C TYR A 25 -10.11 -0.19 6.46
N LEU A 26 -9.89 -0.02 5.15
CA LEU A 26 -8.91 0.93 4.64
C LEU A 26 -9.33 2.37 4.93
N ASP A 27 -10.62 2.72 4.83
CA ASP A 27 -11.12 4.05 5.17
C ASP A 27 -10.81 4.43 6.64
N GLU A 28 -10.77 3.45 7.54
CA GLU A 28 -10.42 3.66 8.95
C GLU A 28 -8.91 3.68 9.23
N VAL A 29 -8.14 2.78 8.62
CA VAL A 29 -6.70 2.63 8.90
C VAL A 29 -5.87 3.71 8.21
N LEU A 30 -6.17 4.02 6.94
CA LEU A 30 -5.36 4.90 6.10
C LEU A 30 -5.14 6.30 6.71
N PRO A 31 -6.14 6.99 7.29
CA PRO A 31 -5.93 8.30 7.90
C PRO A 31 -4.86 8.31 8.99
N THR A 32 -4.75 7.23 9.76
CA THR A 32 -3.80 7.11 10.87
C THR A 32 -2.37 6.90 10.38
N ILE A 33 -2.20 6.12 9.32
CA ILE A 33 -0.87 5.75 8.81
C ILE A 33 -0.35 6.68 7.70
N ARG A 34 -1.19 7.57 7.17
CA ARG A 34 -0.88 8.42 6.00
C ARG A 34 0.43 9.20 6.10
N GLN A 35 0.80 9.66 7.30
CA GLN A 35 2.04 10.42 7.51
C GLN A 35 3.32 9.62 7.21
N TRP A 36 3.24 8.29 7.19
CA TRP A 36 4.32 7.36 6.88
C TRP A 36 4.32 6.89 5.42
N SER A 37 3.40 7.44 4.61
CA SER A 37 3.36 7.15 3.18
C SER A 37 4.46 7.89 2.45
N GLU A 38 5.11 7.17 1.55
CA GLU A 38 6.01 7.74 0.55
C GLU A 38 5.21 8.45 -0.56
N ASP A 39 5.90 9.21 -1.41
CA ASP A 39 5.30 9.95 -2.53
C ASP A 39 5.43 9.19 -3.87
N LEU A 40 4.47 9.35 -4.78
CA LEU A 40 4.53 8.70 -6.11
C LEU A 40 5.72 9.17 -6.96
N ARG A 41 6.32 10.32 -6.65
CA ARG A 41 7.55 10.79 -7.30
C ARG A 41 8.77 9.96 -6.90
N GLU A 42 8.71 9.27 -5.76
CA GLU A 42 9.78 8.38 -5.29
C GLU A 42 9.62 6.98 -5.91
N MET A 43 9.83 6.91 -7.23
CA MET A 43 9.62 5.70 -8.03
C MET A 43 10.33 4.45 -7.49
N LYS A 44 11.44 4.60 -6.77
CA LYS A 44 12.18 3.51 -6.10
C LYS A 44 11.31 2.62 -5.20
N PHE A 45 10.17 3.14 -4.69
CA PHE A 45 9.29 2.37 -3.81
C PHE A 45 8.37 1.42 -4.58
N PHE A 46 8.01 1.72 -5.82
CA PHE A 46 7.06 0.92 -6.61
C PHE A 46 7.54 0.44 -7.96
N VAL A 47 8.68 0.94 -8.43
CA VAL A 47 9.38 0.51 -9.64
C VAL A 47 10.69 -0.18 -9.23
N MET A 48 11.03 -1.25 -9.93
CA MET A 48 12.26 -2.03 -9.71
C MET A 48 12.72 -2.62 -11.05
N ASP A 49 14.03 -2.77 -11.21
CA ASP A 49 14.62 -3.49 -12.34
C ASP A 49 14.06 -4.91 -12.42
N GLY A 50 13.58 -5.30 -13.61
CA GLY A 50 12.90 -6.59 -13.81
C GLY A 50 11.44 -6.63 -13.36
N GLY A 51 10.92 -5.53 -12.79
CA GLY A 51 9.53 -5.35 -12.41
C GLY A 51 9.24 -5.80 -10.98
N LYS A 52 8.72 -4.89 -10.15
CA LYS A 52 8.27 -5.21 -8.79
C LYS A 52 6.88 -5.86 -8.85
N PRO A 53 6.70 -7.13 -8.42
CA PRO A 53 5.41 -7.80 -8.41
C PRO A 53 4.51 -7.28 -7.29
N TRP A 54 3.49 -6.51 -7.67
CA TRP A 54 2.45 -6.02 -6.77
C TRP A 54 1.21 -6.91 -6.87
N LEU A 55 0.96 -7.74 -5.86
CA LEU A 55 -0.20 -8.62 -5.79
C LEU A 55 -1.45 -7.83 -5.36
N GLU A 56 -2.50 -7.89 -6.16
CA GLU A 56 -3.80 -7.30 -5.82
C GLU A 56 -4.46 -8.10 -4.69
N ILE A 57 -4.88 -7.38 -3.65
CA ILE A 57 -5.57 -7.92 -2.49
C ILE A 57 -7.04 -7.52 -2.57
N ARG A 58 -7.94 -8.50 -2.42
CA ARG A 58 -9.39 -8.31 -2.46
C ARG A 58 -10.08 -9.10 -1.35
N ASP A 59 -11.26 -8.64 -0.97
CA ASP A 59 -12.19 -9.28 -0.03
C ASP A 59 -13.31 -10.07 -0.71
N ASP A 60 -13.41 -10.04 -2.04
CA ASP A 60 -14.43 -10.73 -2.82
C ASP A 60 -14.30 -12.26 -2.67
N PRO A 61 -15.33 -12.97 -2.15
CA PRO A 61 -15.31 -14.42 -1.99
C PRO A 61 -15.13 -15.20 -3.32
N GLY A 62 -15.49 -14.59 -4.46
CA GLY A 62 -15.35 -15.18 -5.79
C GLY A 62 -14.00 -14.88 -6.45
N PHE A 63 -13.13 -14.10 -5.82
CA PHE A 63 -11.84 -13.74 -6.39
C PHE A 63 -10.80 -14.84 -6.12
N MET A 64 -10.67 -15.74 -7.10
CA MET A 64 -9.67 -16.82 -7.09
C MET A 64 -8.44 -16.51 -7.97
N GLU A 65 -8.54 -15.48 -8.80
CA GLU A 65 -7.48 -15.08 -9.74
C GLU A 65 -6.32 -14.42 -9.00
N GLN A 66 -5.08 -14.78 -9.35
CA GLN A 66 -3.90 -14.06 -8.93
C GLN A 66 -3.64 -12.92 -9.91
N VAL A 67 -3.85 -11.68 -9.46
CA VAL A 67 -3.59 -10.48 -10.27
C VAL A 67 -2.34 -9.78 -9.77
N LEU A 68 -1.30 -9.74 -10.61
CA LEU A 68 -0.06 -9.01 -10.36
C LEU A 68 0.00 -7.76 -11.24
N HIS A 69 0.48 -6.68 -10.65
CA HIS A 69 0.74 -5.41 -11.30
C HIS A 69 2.24 -5.14 -11.29
N PHE A 70 2.77 -4.69 -12.43
CA PHE A 70 4.16 -4.27 -12.56
C PHE A 70 4.19 -2.86 -13.11
N PHE A 71 4.83 -1.97 -12.38
CA PHE A 71 5.10 -0.60 -12.79
C PHE A 71 6.58 -0.53 -13.15
N ASN A 72 6.88 -0.52 -14.45
CA ASN A 72 8.24 -0.53 -14.96
C ASN A 72 8.70 0.88 -15.31
N GLU A 73 10.01 1.04 -15.46
CA GLU A 73 10.60 2.29 -15.94
C GLU A 73 10.05 2.69 -17.32
N GLY A 74 10.15 3.99 -17.63
CA GLY A 74 9.63 4.52 -18.90
C GLY A 74 8.10 4.52 -19.03
N GLY A 75 7.37 4.24 -17.95
CA GLY A 75 5.90 4.26 -17.95
C GLY A 75 5.26 2.98 -18.52
N GLU A 76 6.00 1.89 -18.65
CA GLU A 76 5.42 0.60 -19.03
C GLU A 76 4.67 -0.02 -17.84
N TYR A 77 3.43 -0.44 -18.08
CA TYR A 77 2.62 -1.15 -17.10
C TYR A 77 2.34 -2.57 -17.61
N LEU A 78 2.54 -3.57 -16.78
CA LEU A 78 2.15 -4.95 -17.08
C LEU A 78 1.16 -5.43 -16.02
N GLN A 79 0.14 -6.16 -16.45
CA GLN A 79 -0.75 -6.89 -15.55
C GLN A 79 -0.72 -8.36 -15.91
N SER A 80 -0.42 -9.21 -14.93
CA SER A 80 -0.51 -10.66 -15.07
C SER A 80 -1.74 -11.16 -14.32
N VAL A 81 -2.64 -11.86 -15.01
CA VAL A 81 -3.78 -12.54 -14.41
C VAL A 81 -3.60 -14.04 -14.62
N ASP A 82 -3.33 -14.77 -13.54
CA ASP A 82 -3.00 -16.21 -13.55
C ASP A 82 -1.90 -16.57 -14.58
N GLY A 83 -0.90 -15.69 -14.72
CA GLY A 83 0.22 -15.85 -15.65
C GLY A 83 -0.02 -15.28 -17.06
N ASN A 84 -1.24 -14.87 -17.41
CA ASN A 84 -1.51 -14.20 -18.67
C ASN A 84 -1.19 -12.72 -18.59
N VAL A 85 -0.21 -12.28 -19.38
CA VAL A 85 0.29 -10.90 -19.34
C VAL A 85 -0.43 -10.01 -20.35
N SER A 86 -0.97 -8.90 -19.87
CA SER A 86 -1.45 -7.79 -20.68
C SER A 86 -0.54 -6.58 -20.51
N ARG A 87 -0.34 -5.83 -21.61
CA ARG A 87 0.49 -4.63 -21.63
C ARG A 87 -0.36 -3.37 -21.55
N GLY A 88 0.19 -2.37 -20.90
CA GLY A 88 -0.42 -1.07 -20.71
C GLY A 88 0.63 0.00 -20.49
N LYS A 89 0.17 1.17 -20.05
CA LYS A 89 1.03 2.29 -19.69
C LYS A 89 0.60 2.86 -18.35
N TRP A 90 1.54 3.45 -17.65
CA TRP A 90 1.25 4.27 -16.49
C TRP A 90 1.97 5.61 -16.61
N ARG A 91 1.39 6.66 -16.02
CA ARG A 91 2.00 7.98 -15.94
C ARG A 91 1.54 8.72 -14.70
N LEU A 92 2.43 9.53 -14.13
CA LEU A 92 2.07 10.46 -13.07
C LEU A 92 1.45 11.72 -13.68
N LEU A 93 0.59 12.37 -12.90
CA LEU A 93 0.17 13.73 -13.17
C LEU A 93 1.11 14.68 -12.43
N ASP A 94 1.83 15.50 -13.19
CA ASP A 94 2.84 16.41 -12.67
C ASP A 94 2.33 17.22 -11.47
N GLN A 95 3.19 17.35 -10.45
CA GLN A 95 2.92 18.10 -9.22
C GLN A 95 1.73 17.58 -8.39
N THR A 96 1.24 16.36 -8.68
CA THR A 96 0.18 15.73 -7.89
C THR A 96 0.58 14.31 -7.48
N ASN A 97 -0.05 13.82 -6.41
CA ASN A 97 0.02 12.41 -6.02
C ASN A 97 -1.08 11.59 -6.73
N LYS A 98 -1.11 11.69 -8.07
CA LYS A 98 -2.06 10.96 -8.90
C LYS A 98 -1.35 10.20 -10.01
N ILE A 99 -1.86 9.01 -10.31
CA ILE A 99 -1.35 8.11 -11.33
C ILE A 99 -2.49 7.71 -12.26
N ILE A 100 -2.20 7.68 -13.56
CA ILE A 100 -3.09 7.16 -14.59
C ILE A 100 -2.54 5.78 -14.99
N ILE A 101 -3.42 4.79 -15.03
CA ILE A 101 -3.12 3.43 -15.50
C ILE A 101 -3.98 3.16 -16.73
N GLU A 102 -3.34 2.82 -17.83
CA GLU A 102 -3.97 2.53 -19.12
C GLU A 102 -3.80 1.04 -19.43
N GLN A 103 -4.90 0.32 -19.57
CA GLN A 103 -4.93 -1.11 -19.87
C GLN A 103 -5.49 -1.36 -21.28
N GLY A 104 -4.88 -2.30 -22.02
CA GLY A 104 -5.44 -2.77 -23.30
C GLY A 104 -5.04 -1.96 -24.55
N GLY A 105 -3.88 -1.30 -24.54
CA GLY A 105 -3.39 -0.46 -25.66
C GLY A 105 -2.38 -1.13 -26.61
N GLY A 106 -2.16 -2.44 -26.51
CA GLY A 106 -1.09 -3.13 -27.24
C GLY A 106 -1.58 -4.04 -28.36
N GLY A 107 -1.79 -3.49 -29.57
CA GLY A 107 -1.97 -4.31 -30.77
C GLY A 107 -2.73 -3.62 -31.90
N GLY A 108 -2.00 -2.95 -32.81
CA GLY A 108 -2.51 -2.64 -34.13
C GLY A 108 -2.77 -3.95 -34.89
N GLY A 109 -4.03 -4.37 -34.99
CA GLY A 109 -4.40 -5.61 -35.65
C GLY A 109 -5.91 -5.82 -35.67
N ARG A 110 -6.52 -5.44 -36.79
CA ARG A 110 -7.86 -5.81 -37.30
C ARG A 110 -8.83 -6.55 -36.34
N GLY A 111 -9.86 -5.82 -35.93
CA GLY A 111 -11.20 -6.39 -35.67
C GLY A 111 -11.52 -6.72 -34.21
N GLY A 112 -12.28 -5.85 -33.55
CA GLY A 112 -12.88 -6.10 -32.23
C GLY A 112 -12.37 -5.16 -31.15
N GLY A 113 -12.77 -3.88 -31.20
CA GLY A 113 -12.34 -2.86 -30.26
C GLY A 113 -12.89 -3.08 -28.85
N SER A 114 -12.04 -3.59 -27.95
CA SER A 114 -12.17 -3.28 -26.53
C SER A 114 -11.45 -1.95 -26.31
N ALA A 115 -12.20 -0.90 -25.95
CA ALA A 115 -11.62 0.42 -25.75
C ALA A 115 -10.53 0.35 -24.67
N ALA A 116 -9.35 0.95 -24.94
CA ALA A 116 -8.31 1.07 -23.93
C ALA A 116 -8.89 1.72 -22.68
N LYS A 117 -8.80 1.02 -21.55
CA LYS A 117 -9.38 1.45 -20.28
C LYS A 117 -8.34 2.30 -19.57
N SER A 118 -8.61 3.61 -19.46
CA SER A 118 -7.77 4.55 -18.71
C SER A 118 -8.43 4.87 -17.38
N GLU A 119 -7.73 4.62 -16.28
CA GLU A 119 -8.22 4.84 -14.93
C GLU A 119 -7.28 5.79 -14.17
N LEU A 120 -7.86 6.80 -13.54
CA LEU A 120 -7.17 7.76 -12.70
C LEU A 120 -7.27 7.35 -11.24
N TYR A 121 -6.13 7.33 -10.57
CA TYR A 121 -6.01 7.05 -9.15
C TYR A 121 -5.27 8.18 -8.42
N GLU A 122 -5.57 8.31 -7.15
CA GLU A 122 -4.84 9.11 -6.18
C GLU A 122 -4.07 8.18 -5.24
N LEU A 123 -2.89 8.60 -4.80
CA LEU A 123 -2.17 7.86 -3.79
C LEU A 123 -2.95 7.87 -2.47
N ALA A 124 -3.24 6.68 -1.95
CA ALA A 124 -3.76 6.52 -0.60
C ALA A 124 -2.65 6.22 0.40
N PHE A 125 -1.74 5.30 0.04
CA PHE A 125 -0.58 4.93 0.84
C PHE A 125 0.47 4.21 -0.02
N LEU A 126 1.75 4.42 0.27
CA LEU A 126 2.87 3.72 -0.37
C LEU A 126 3.99 3.51 0.63
N ASN A 127 4.54 2.29 0.68
CA ASN A 127 5.81 1.99 1.32
C ASN A 127 6.50 0.80 0.60
N ALA A 128 7.53 0.22 1.20
CA ALA A 128 8.24 -0.92 0.61
C ALA A 128 7.37 -2.17 0.41
N GLY A 129 6.37 -2.40 1.28
CA GLY A 129 5.55 -3.61 1.30
C GLY A 129 4.15 -3.45 0.70
N PHE A 130 3.59 -2.24 0.68
CA PHE A 130 2.21 -1.98 0.27
C PHE A 130 2.12 -0.77 -0.65
N PHE A 131 1.24 -0.88 -1.64
CA PHE A 131 0.93 0.18 -2.57
C PHE A 131 -0.59 0.27 -2.75
N ILE A 132 -1.17 1.35 -2.23
CA ILE A 132 -2.62 1.53 -2.14
C ILE A 132 -3.01 2.78 -2.93
N LEU A 133 -3.86 2.57 -3.92
CA LEU A 133 -4.34 3.61 -4.82
C LEU A 133 -5.84 3.79 -4.64
N LYS A 134 -6.30 5.01 -4.37
CA LYS A 134 -7.71 5.36 -4.32
C LYS A 134 -8.19 5.74 -5.71
N LYS A 135 -9.20 5.05 -6.22
CA LYS A 135 -9.77 5.38 -7.52
C LYS A 135 -10.42 6.76 -7.48
N HIS A 136 -10.09 7.62 -8.44
CA HIS A 136 -10.66 8.96 -8.50
C HIS A 136 -12.16 8.94 -8.82
N GLY A 137 -12.89 9.92 -8.27
CA GLY A 137 -14.34 10.04 -8.37
C GLY A 137 -15.13 9.30 -7.27
N ASP A 138 -16.45 9.49 -7.27
CA ASP A 138 -17.35 8.92 -6.26
C ASP A 138 -17.68 7.45 -6.56
N GLN A 139 -16.82 6.55 -6.08
CA GLN A 139 -17.03 5.10 -6.19
C GLN A 139 -18.03 4.57 -5.14
N GLY A 140 -18.12 5.22 -3.97
CA GLY A 140 -19.04 4.85 -2.89
C GLY A 140 -20.50 4.90 -3.33
N ARG A 141 -20.91 6.00 -3.97
CA ARG A 141 -22.25 6.13 -4.56
C ARG A 141 -22.54 5.09 -5.65
N LYS A 142 -21.50 4.65 -6.36
CA LYS A 142 -21.58 3.65 -7.43
C LYS A 142 -21.54 2.21 -6.92
N LYS A 143 -21.38 2.00 -5.61
CA LYS A 143 -21.16 0.68 -4.99
C LYS A 143 -20.03 -0.09 -5.70
N LYS A 144 -18.97 0.63 -6.09
CA LYS A 144 -17.77 0.07 -6.70
C LYS A 144 -16.60 0.19 -5.73
N ARG A 145 -15.63 -0.71 -5.89
CA ARG A 145 -14.38 -0.71 -5.13
C ARG A 145 -13.71 0.67 -5.18
N LYS A 146 -13.39 1.20 -4.00
CA LYS A 146 -12.75 2.50 -3.81
C LYS A 146 -11.24 2.39 -3.95
N TYR A 147 -10.65 1.32 -3.40
CA TYR A 147 -9.21 1.13 -3.36
C TYR A 147 -8.75 0.01 -4.31
N LEU A 148 -7.60 0.24 -4.94
CA LEU A 148 -6.74 -0.79 -5.48
C LEU A 148 -5.66 -1.04 -4.43
N PHE A 149 -5.86 -2.10 -3.64
CA PHE A 149 -4.92 -2.50 -2.60
C PHE A 149 -3.94 -3.52 -3.17
N MET A 150 -2.66 -3.19 -3.14
CA MET A 150 -1.61 -4.10 -3.58
C MET A 150 -0.56 -4.29 -2.48
N GLY A 151 -0.07 -5.52 -2.35
CA GLY A 151 1.06 -5.88 -1.51
C GLY A 151 2.22 -6.43 -2.34
N TYR A 152 3.44 -6.27 -1.87
CA TYR A 152 4.62 -6.83 -2.53
C TYR A 152 4.54 -8.37 -2.44
N GLU A 153 4.45 -9.05 -3.59
CA GLU A 153 4.09 -10.49 -3.63
C GLU A 153 4.92 -11.35 -2.65
N PRO A 154 6.26 -11.23 -2.58
CA PRO A 154 7.06 -12.06 -1.67
C PRO A 154 6.73 -11.89 -0.18
N VAL A 155 6.11 -10.76 0.20
CA VAL A 155 5.72 -10.45 1.59
C VAL A 155 4.29 -10.91 1.86
N VAL A 156 3.36 -10.72 0.93
CA VAL A 156 1.92 -10.92 1.18
C VAL A 156 1.35 -12.22 0.61
N LYS A 157 2.14 -13.00 -0.13
CA LYS A 157 1.65 -14.22 -0.78
C LYS A 157 1.13 -15.23 0.24
N GLY A 158 -0.10 -15.69 0.02
CA GLY A 158 -0.78 -16.67 0.87
C GLY A 158 -1.48 -16.07 2.09
N LEU A 159 -1.37 -14.76 2.31
CA LEU A 159 -2.11 -14.06 3.36
C LEU A 159 -3.53 -13.74 2.89
N LYS A 160 -4.48 -13.75 3.83
CA LYS A 160 -5.81 -13.20 3.57
C LYS A 160 -5.76 -11.67 3.64
N TRP A 161 -6.77 -11.02 3.07
CA TRP A 161 -6.83 -9.56 3.08
C TRP A 161 -6.80 -8.98 4.50
N LEU A 162 -7.44 -9.62 5.48
CA LEU A 162 -7.39 -9.22 6.90
C LEU A 162 -5.96 -9.24 7.44
N ASP A 163 -5.24 -10.34 7.22
CA ASP A 163 -3.85 -10.49 7.64
C ASP A 163 -2.95 -9.44 6.97
N CYS A 164 -3.23 -9.09 5.71
CA CYS A 164 -2.52 -8.02 5.00
C CYS A 164 -2.76 -6.64 5.63
N VAL A 165 -3.99 -6.32 6.01
CA VAL A 165 -4.31 -5.05 6.67
C VAL A 165 -3.71 -5.00 8.08
N GLU A 166 -3.74 -6.10 8.80
CA GLU A 166 -3.07 -6.22 10.10
C GLU A 166 -1.55 -6.02 9.95
N LEU A 167 -0.92 -6.64 8.95
CA LEU A 167 0.50 -6.46 8.66
C LEU A 167 0.82 -5.00 8.30
N LEU A 168 -0.02 -4.34 7.49
CA LEU A 168 0.08 -2.91 7.18
C LEU A 168 0.07 -2.06 8.45
N PHE A 169 -0.82 -2.37 9.40
CA PHE A 169 -0.93 -1.63 10.65
C PHE A 169 0.21 -1.94 11.63
N ASN A 170 0.70 -3.18 11.65
CA ASN A 170 1.81 -3.60 12.51
C ASN A 170 3.13 -2.93 12.12
N GLU A 171 3.39 -2.79 10.82
CA GLU A 171 4.54 -2.05 10.32
C GLU A 171 4.53 -0.60 10.82
N TYR A 172 3.36 0.05 10.81
CA TYR A 172 3.18 1.38 11.39
C TYR A 172 3.52 1.42 12.89
N ARG A 173 3.00 0.48 13.69
CA ARG A 173 3.24 0.44 15.15
C ARG A 173 4.73 0.27 15.47
N ASN A 174 5.43 -0.56 14.70
CA ASN A 174 6.86 -0.80 14.88
C ASN A 174 7.70 0.43 14.52
N GLN A 175 7.35 1.13 13.45
CA GLN A 175 8.01 2.39 13.06
C GLN A 175 7.76 3.49 14.10
N TRP A 176 6.54 3.58 14.63
CA TRP A 176 6.20 4.52 15.71
C TRP A 176 7.02 4.24 16.99
N GLY A 177 7.12 2.98 17.42
CA GLY A 177 7.93 2.62 18.59
C GLY A 177 9.41 2.97 18.42
N SER A 178 9.97 2.74 17.23
CA SER A 178 11.36 3.09 16.90
C SER A 178 11.58 4.60 16.92
N PHE A 179 10.63 5.38 16.39
CA PHE A 179 10.67 6.84 16.42
C PHE A 179 10.61 7.39 17.84
N GLN A 180 9.73 6.84 18.70
CA GLN A 180 9.65 7.23 20.11
C GLN A 180 10.99 7.03 20.83
N TRP A 181 11.65 5.89 20.62
CA TRP A 181 12.97 5.62 21.18
C TRP A 181 14.04 6.61 20.68
N ALA A 182 14.03 6.94 19.39
CA ALA A 182 14.95 7.93 18.82
C ALA A 182 14.75 9.33 19.44
N VAL A 183 13.50 9.76 19.63
CA VAL A 183 13.18 11.04 20.28
C VAL A 183 13.66 11.06 21.73
N VAL A 184 13.42 9.99 22.50
CA VAL A 184 13.92 9.87 23.88
C VAL A 184 15.44 9.96 23.93
N ALA A 185 16.14 9.22 23.04
CA ALA A 185 17.59 9.27 22.96
C ALA A 185 18.11 10.69 22.62
N ALA A 186 17.44 11.40 21.70
CA ALA A 186 17.79 12.77 21.36
C ALA A 186 17.59 13.74 22.53
N VAL A 187 16.49 13.63 23.28
CA VAL A 187 16.24 14.45 24.47
C VAL A 187 17.29 14.19 25.56
N VAL A 188 17.62 12.93 25.82
CA VAL A 188 18.68 12.55 26.77
C VAL A 188 20.04 13.10 26.34
N LEU A 189 20.37 13.04 25.05
CA LEU A 189 21.60 13.61 24.50
C LEU A 189 21.66 15.14 24.72
N VAL A 190 20.57 15.86 24.43
CA VAL A 190 20.50 17.32 24.64
C VAL A 190 20.66 17.67 26.12
N LEU A 191 20.00 16.94 27.02
CA LEU A 191 20.14 17.14 28.47
C LEU A 191 21.57 16.87 28.95
N ALA A 192 22.22 15.82 28.45
CA ALA A 192 23.62 15.52 28.76
C ALA A 192 24.57 16.64 28.30
N LEU A 193 24.36 17.19 27.11
CA LEU A 193 25.14 18.32 26.59
C LEU A 193 24.92 19.60 27.42
N LEU A 194 23.68 19.89 27.83
CA LEU A 194 23.38 21.04 28.68
C LEU A 194 24.05 20.90 30.06
N LEU A 195 23.97 19.72 30.66
CA LEU A 195 24.67 19.45 31.93
C LEU A 195 26.18 19.58 31.77
N TYR A 196 26.76 19.01 30.71
CA TYR A 196 28.20 19.16 30.43
C TYR A 196 28.59 20.63 30.23
N SER A 197 27.74 21.47 29.63
CA SER A 197 28.03 22.89 29.44
C SER A 197 27.93 23.74 30.71
N LEU A 198 27.30 23.21 31.77
CA LEU A 198 27.15 23.86 33.07
C LEU A 198 28.30 23.53 34.04
N PHE A 199 29.11 22.52 33.75
CA PHE A 199 30.30 22.11 34.52
C PHE A 199 31.58 22.52 33.81
#